data_AF-A0A954HQS7-F1
#
_entry.id   AF-A0A954HQS7-F1
#
_cell.length_a   1.000
_cell.length_b   1.000
_cell.length_c   1.000
_cell.angle_alpha   90.00
_cell.angle_beta   90.00
_cell.angle_gamma   90.00
#
_symmetry.space_group_name_H-M   'P 1'
#
loop_
_entity.id
_entity.type
_entity.pdbx_description
1 polymer ?
#
loop_
_entity_poly.entity_id
_entity_poly.type
_entity_poly.pdbx_seq_one_letter_code
_entity_poly.pdbx_strand_id
1 'polypeptide(L)'
;MPTTFPPEIAKFVEDQLKTGQFVDENALLTAALEDFREIKDRHNELRERIQLSKSQAAQGDAAPLDIDAIIAELDSETDANGLPQ
;
A
#
# COMPACT_ATOMS: atom_id res chain seq x y z
N MET A 1 9.29 28.48 7.01
CA MET A 1 8.40 29.05 5.97
C MET A 1 7.01 29.12 6.56
N PRO A 2 6.31 30.27 6.62
CA PRO A 2 4.93 30.28 7.09
C PRO A 2 4.05 29.72 5.97
N THR A 3 3.71 28.44 6.07
CA THR A 3 2.69 27.82 5.21
C THR A 3 1.33 28.31 5.68
N THR A 4 0.73 29.25 4.95
CA THR A 4 -0.69 29.57 5.17
C THR A 4 -1.50 28.39 4.64
N PHE A 5 -1.86 27.48 5.55
CA PHE A 5 -2.73 26.37 5.20
C PHE A 5 -4.13 26.87 4.78
N PRO A 6 -4.79 26.14 3.88
CA PRO A 6 -6.23 26.27 3.71
C PRO A 6 -6.96 26.09 5.06
N PRO A 7 -8.11 26.77 5.29
CA PRO A 7 -8.81 26.76 6.58
C PRO A 7 -9.12 25.35 7.11
N GLU A 8 -9.46 24.43 6.22
CA GLU A 8 -9.73 23.03 6.54
C GLU A 8 -8.50 22.28 7.04
N ILE A 9 -7.33 22.56 6.46
CA ILE A 9 -6.06 21.94 6.86
C ILE A 9 -5.57 22.55 8.16
N ALA A 10 -5.71 23.87 8.34
CA ALA A 10 -5.37 24.54 9.60
C ALA A 10 -6.18 23.95 10.77
N LYS A 11 -7.48 23.74 10.58
CA LYS A 11 -8.33 23.10 11.59
C LYS A 11 -7.92 21.66 11.86
N PHE A 12 -7.61 20.89 10.81
CA PHE A 12 -7.11 19.53 10.96
C PHE A 12 -5.81 19.48 11.78
N VAL A 13 -4.84 20.36 11.48
CA VAL A 13 -3.58 20.45 12.24
C VAL A 13 -3.86 20.74 13.71
N GLU A 14 -4.72 21.71 14.00
CA GLU A 14 -5.10 22.06 15.38
C GLU A 14 -5.74 20.86 16.11
N ASP A 15 -6.65 20.15 15.46
CA ASP A 15 -7.32 18.98 16.01
C ASP A 15 -6.34 17.82 16.27
N GLN A 16 -5.37 17.61 15.37
CA GLN A 16 -4.33 16.59 15.54
C GLN A 16 -3.37 16.92 16.69
N LEU A 17 -2.98 18.18 16.85
CA LEU A 17 -2.13 18.59 17.98
C LEU A 17 -2.84 18.42 19.33
N LYS A 18 -4.16 18.64 19.38
CA LYS A 18 -4.98 18.42 20.59
C LYS A 18 -5.03 16.96 21.04
N THR A 19 -4.80 16.01 20.14
CA THR A 19 -4.75 14.58 20.51
C THR A 19 -3.52 14.23 21.35
N GLY A 20 -2.48 15.10 21.33
CA GLY A 20 -1.20 14.84 21.96
C GLY A 20 -0.33 13.81 21.23
N GLN A 21 -0.76 13.33 20.05
CA GLN A 21 0.00 12.38 19.23
C GLN A 21 1.24 13.02 18.59
N PHE A 22 1.24 14.33 18.38
CA PHE A 22 2.33 15.08 17.75
C PHE A 22 2.80 16.20 18.67
N VAL A 23 4.11 16.35 18.79
CA VAL A 23 4.75 17.34 19.67
C VAL A 23 4.55 18.76 19.13
N ASP A 24 4.60 18.91 17.80
CA ASP A 24 4.39 20.17 17.12
C ASP A 24 3.87 19.94 15.68
N GLU A 25 3.58 21.04 15.00
CA GLU A 25 3.13 21.04 13.61
C GLU A 25 4.15 20.38 12.65
N ASN A 26 5.45 20.56 12.89
CA ASN A 26 6.48 19.99 12.03
C ASN A 26 6.52 18.46 12.12
N ALA A 27 6.31 17.90 13.32
CA ALA A 27 6.23 16.45 13.52
C ALA A 27 5.03 15.87 12.76
N LEU A 28 3.87 16.53 12.82
CA LEU A 28 2.68 16.14 12.06
C LEU A 28 2.92 16.20 10.55
N LEU A 29 3.50 17.30 10.05
CA LEU A 29 3.78 17.47 8.62
C LEU A 29 4.80 16.46 8.12
N THR A 30 5.81 16.14 8.92
CA THR A 30 6.82 15.14 8.56
C THR A 30 6.17 13.76 8.43
N ALA A 31 5.36 13.35 9.41
CA ALA A 31 4.63 12.09 9.34
C ALA A 31 3.70 12.04 8.12
N ALA A 32 2.94 13.11 7.86
CA ALA A 32 2.07 13.19 6.69
C ALA A 32 2.84 13.08 5.36
N LEU A 33 4.04 13.65 5.28
CA LEU A 33 4.90 13.53 4.09
C LEU A 33 5.48 12.12 3.93
N GLU A 34 5.81 11.44 5.03
CA GLU A 34 6.25 10.04 5.01
C GLU A 34 5.13 9.13 4.53
N ASP A 35 3.93 9.25 5.09
CA ASP A 35 2.73 8.52 4.65
C ASP A 35 2.45 8.77 3.17
N PHE A 36 2.53 10.03 2.72
CA PHE A 36 2.33 10.37 1.32
C PHE A 36 3.36 9.70 0.40
N ARG A 37 4.64 9.66 0.81
CA ARG A 37 5.68 8.97 0.04
C ARG A 37 5.42 7.48 -0.05
N GLU A 38 5.07 6.83 1.07
CA GLU A 38 4.73 5.40 1.08
C GLU A 38 3.57 5.10 0.14
N ILE A 39 2.49 5.88 0.21
CA ILE A 39 1.32 5.71 -0.66
C ILE A 39 1.72 5.87 -2.13
N LYS A 40 2.55 6.87 -2.45
CA LYS A 40 3.03 7.11 -3.81
C LYS A 40 3.84 5.92 -4.33
N ASP A 41 4.73 5.38 -3.50
CA ASP A 41 5.62 4.30 -3.88
C ASP A 41 4.83 2.99 -4.07
N ARG A 42 3.90 2.66 -3.16
CA ARG A 42 2.98 1.52 -3.30
C ARG A 42 2.11 1.61 -4.55
N HIS A 43 1.64 2.82 -4.88
CA HIS A 43 0.84 3.01 -6.09
C HIS A 43 1.68 2.86 -7.37
N ASN A 44 2.96 3.28 -7.35
CA ASN A 44 3.87 3.04 -8.47
C ASN A 44 4.18 1.55 -8.63
N GLU A 45 4.48 0.85 -7.55
CA GLU A 45 4.71 -0.60 -7.55
C GLU A 45 3.48 -1.34 -8.11
N LEU A 46 2.27 -1.00 -7.65
CA LEU A 46 1.04 -1.60 -8.16
C LEU A 46 0.85 -1.34 -9.66
N ARG A 47 1.16 -0.12 -10.13
CA ARG A 47 1.09 0.22 -11.54
C ARG A 47 2.07 -0.62 -12.35
N GLU A 48 3.30 -0.78 -11.89
CA GLU A 48 4.33 -1.61 -12.54
C GLU A 48 3.90 -3.08 -12.62
N ARG A 49 3.38 -3.64 -11.52
CA ARG A 49 2.84 -5.01 -11.48
C ARG A 49 1.70 -5.22 -12.45
N ILE A 50 0.78 -4.26 -12.56
CA ILE A 50 -0.31 -4.33 -13.55
C ILE A 50 0.24 -4.29 -14.98
N GLN A 51 1.23 -3.45 -15.26
CA GLN A 51 1.81 -3.39 -16.61
C GLN A 51 2.56 -4.67 -16.96
N LEU A 52 3.29 -5.26 -16.01
CA LEU A 52 3.94 -6.55 -16.19
C LEU A 52 2.92 -7.64 -16.49
N SER A 53 1.85 -7.75 -15.70
CA SER A 53 0.78 -8.72 -15.91
C SER A 53 0.10 -8.56 -17.27
N LYS A 54 -0.15 -7.32 -17.71
CA LYS A 54 -0.68 -7.03 -19.06
C LYS A 54 0.28 -7.49 -20.16
N SER A 55 1.57 -7.27 -19.98
CA SER A 55 2.59 -7.68 -20.96
C SER A 55 2.68 -9.21 -21.07
N GLN A 56 2.67 -9.91 -19.93
CA GLN A 56 2.64 -11.38 -19.88
C GLN A 56 1.38 -11.94 -20.57
N ALA A 57 0.22 -11.36 -20.27
CA ALA A 57 -1.02 -11.75 -20.94
C ALA A 57 -0.98 -11.52 -22.46
N ALA A 58 -0.42 -10.40 -22.91
CA ALA A 58 -0.26 -10.11 -24.34
C ALA A 58 0.71 -11.07 -25.05
N GLN A 59 1.68 -11.63 -24.33
CA GLN A 59 2.62 -12.64 -24.83
C GLN A 59 2.04 -14.06 -24.82
N GLY A 60 0.85 -14.25 -24.24
CA GLY A 60 0.21 -15.56 -24.10
C GLY A 60 0.65 -16.34 -22.86
N ASP A 61 1.45 -15.72 -21.97
CA ASP A 61 1.95 -16.34 -20.75
C ASP A 61 0.91 -16.35 -19.61
N ALA A 62 -0.26 -15.74 -19.82
CA ALA A 62 -1.36 -15.79 -18.87
C ALA A 62 -2.14 -17.11 -19.01
N ALA A 63 -1.92 -18.04 -18.08
CA ALA A 63 -2.74 -19.24 -17.98
C ALA A 63 -4.19 -18.92 -17.56
N PRO A 64 -5.18 -19.71 -18.00
CA PRO A 64 -6.52 -19.66 -17.44
C PRO A 64 -6.50 -19.90 -15.93
N LEU A 65 -7.36 -19.19 -15.20
CA LEU A 65 -7.49 -19.38 -13.77
C LEU A 65 -8.15 -20.73 -13.47
N ASP A 66 -7.37 -21.68 -12.96
CA ASP A 66 -7.82 -22.99 -12.50
C ASP A 66 -7.69 -23.07 -10.97
N ILE A 67 -8.83 -22.90 -10.29
CA ILE A 67 -8.88 -22.86 -8.83
C ILE A 67 -8.55 -24.22 -8.22
N ASP A 68 -8.97 -25.32 -8.85
CA ASP A 68 -8.75 -26.67 -8.32
C ASP A 68 -7.27 -27.04 -8.40
N ALA A 69 -6.60 -26.66 -9.50
CA ALA A 69 -5.16 -26.84 -9.64
C ALA A 69 -4.37 -26.00 -8.63
N ILE A 70 -4.77 -24.74 -8.41
CA ILE A 70 -4.12 -23.86 -7.41
C ILE A 70 -4.27 -24.41 -6.00
N ILE A 71 -5.46 -24.91 -5.63
CA ILE A 71 -5.68 -25.53 -4.31
C ILE A 71 -4.79 -26.77 -4.16
N ALA A 72 -4.74 -27.63 -5.17
CA ALA A 72 -3.90 -28.83 -5.13
C ALA A 72 -2.40 -28.50 -5.01
N GLU A 73 -1.93 -27.43 -5.65
CA GLU A 73 -0.55 -26.92 -5.53
C GLU A 73 -0.28 -26.41 -4.10
N LEU A 74 -1.14 -25.56 -3.56
CA LEU A 74 -0.99 -25.03 -2.19
C LEU A 74 -1.07 -26.11 -1.11
N ASP A 75 -1.94 -27.11 -1.29
CA ASP A 75 -2.02 -28.28 -0.39
C ASP A 75 -0.75 -29.14 -0.46
N SER A 76 -0.04 -29.14 -1.60
CA SER A 76 1.23 -29.85 -1.75
C SER A 76 2.41 -29.09 -1.10
N GLU A 77 2.30 -27.77 -1.00
CA GLU A 77 3.30 -26.89 -0.36
C GLU A 77 3.09 -26.74 1.15
N THR A 78 1.97 -27.19 1.68
CA THR A 78 1.63 -27.08 3.11
C THR A 78 1.62 -28.43 3.80
N ASP A 79 2.00 -28.47 5.08
CA ASP A 79 1.94 -29.65 5.93
C ASP A 79 0.51 -29.87 6.47
N ALA A 80 0.31 -30.95 7.23
CA ALA A 80 -0.99 -31.28 7.82
C ALA A 80 -1.55 -30.20 8.79
N ASN A 81 -0.76 -29.19 9.14
CA ASN A 81 -1.14 -28.06 9.99
C ASN A 81 -1.32 -26.76 9.19
N GLY A 82 -1.19 -26.79 7.86
CA GLY A 82 -1.30 -25.61 6.99
C GLY A 82 -0.07 -24.68 7.03
N LEU A 83 1.08 -25.18 7.50
CA LEU A 83 2.35 -24.45 7.45
C LEU A 83 3.14 -24.86 6.21
N PRO A 84 3.94 -23.96 5.60
CA PRO A 84 4.77 -24.33 4.45
C PRO A 84 5.75 -25.46 4.84
N GLN A 85 5.86 -26.48 3.98
CA GLN A 85 6.78 -27.62 4.15
C GLN A 85 8.26 -27.20 4.04
#